data_AF-A0A1R3J689-F1
#
_entry.id   AF-A0A1R3J689-F1
#
_cell.length_a   1.000
_cell.length_b   1.000
_cell.length_c   1.000
_cell.angle_alpha   90.00
_cell.angle_beta   90.00
_cell.angle_gamma   90.00
#
_symmetry.space_group_name_H-M   'P 1'
#
loop_
_entity.id
_entity.type
_entity.pdbx_description
1 polymer ?
#
loop_
_entity_poly.entity_id
_entity_poly.type
_entity_poly.pdbx_seq_one_letter_code
_entity_poly.pdbx_strand_id
1 'polypeptide(L)' 'MSQVMEGPFKGHLWAEPSVAELQALMRHVISNVEEAKAKSKGKQARKDMITNFSPEIVAGIIA' A
#
# COMPACT_ATOMS: atom_id res chain seq x y z
N MET A 1 -12.43 4.24 -9.84
CA MET A 1 -12.75 4.02 -8.41
C MET A 1 -14.23 3.79 -8.32
N SER A 2 -14.65 2.74 -7.63
CA SER A 2 -16.06 2.37 -7.46
C SER A 2 -16.43 2.34 -5.99
N GLN A 3 -17.67 2.68 -5.65
CA GLN A 3 -18.14 2.62 -4.27
C GLN A 3 -18.53 1.19 -3.91
N VAL A 4 -18.14 0.74 -2.73
CA VAL A 4 -18.57 -0.54 -2.18
C VAL A 4 -20.03 -0.43 -1.75
N MET A 5 -20.91 -1.27 -2.31
CA MET A 5 -22.36 -1.16 -2.13
C MET A 5 -22.90 -1.97 -0.95
N GLU A 6 -22.16 -2.99 -0.50
CA GLU A 6 -22.64 -3.98 0.48
C GLU A 6 -21.53 -4.42 1.44
N GLY A 7 -21.93 -5.03 2.57
CA GLY A 7 -21.01 -5.57 3.57
C GLY A 7 -20.37 -4.51 4.48
N PRO A 8 -19.34 -4.91 5.26
CA PRO A 8 -18.74 -4.07 6.31
C PRO A 8 -18.02 -2.81 5.80
N PHE A 9 -17.73 -2.74 4.50
CA PHE A 9 -17.09 -1.59 3.87
C PHE A 9 -18.06 -0.75 3.02
N LYS A 10 -19.38 -0.97 3.14
CA LYS A 10 -20.38 -0.20 2.40
C LYS A 10 -20.15 1.31 2.56
N GLY A 11 -20.11 2.03 1.44
CA GLY A 11 -19.82 3.47 1.41
C GLY A 11 -18.36 3.83 1.18
N HIS A 12 -17.42 2.90 1.36
CA HIS A 12 -16.02 3.13 1.08
C HIS A 12 -15.76 3.17 -0.43
N LEU A 13 -14.74 3.94 -0.83
CA LEU A 13 -14.23 3.93 -2.20
C LEU A 13 -13.23 2.79 -2.37
N TRP A 14 -13.45 2.00 -3.40
CA TRP A 14 -12.54 0.96 -3.86
C TRP A 14 -11.69 1.50 -5.01
N ALA A 15 -10.36 1.38 -4.86
CA ALA A 15 -9.45 1.64 -5.95
C ALA A 15 -9.64 0.56 -7.03
N GLU A 16 -9.54 0.92 -8.30
CA GLU A 16 -9.60 -0.03 -9.42
C GLU A 16 -8.18 -0.20 -9.97
N PRO A 17 -7.34 -1.02 -9.32
CA PRO A 17 -5.95 -1.15 -9.73
C PRO A 17 -5.85 -1.79 -11.11
N SER A 18 -4.89 -1.32 -11.91
CA SER A 18 -4.61 -1.89 -13.21
C SER A 18 -3.86 -3.22 -13.08
N VAL A 19 -4.44 -4.28 -13.65
CA VAL A 19 -3.79 -5.60 -13.71
C VAL A 19 -2.48 -5.53 -14.51
N ALA A 20 -2.46 -4.78 -15.59
CA ALA A 20 -1.26 -4.64 -16.44
C ALA A 20 -0.11 -3.96 -15.68
N GLU A 21 -0.41 -2.92 -14.91
CA GLU A 21 0.58 -2.22 -14.08
C GLU A 21 1.09 -3.12 -12.96
N LEU A 22 0.18 -3.82 -12.27
CA LEU A 22 0.56 -4.77 -11.22
C LEU A 22 1.55 -5.82 -11.76
N GLN A 23 1.25 -6.42 -12.91
CA GLN A 23 2.13 -7.41 -13.52
C GLN A 23 3.50 -6.83 -13.90
N ALA A 24 3.53 -5.62 -14.47
CA ALA A 24 4.78 -4.94 -14.82
C ALA A 24 5.65 -4.69 -13.57
N LEU A 25 5.04 -4.22 -12.48
CA LEU A 25 5.72 -3.98 -11.21
C LEU A 25 6.27 -5.27 -10.60
N MET A 26 5.47 -6.34 -10.57
CA MET A 26 5.91 -7.63 -10.02
C MET A 26 7.09 -8.21 -10.82
N ARG A 27 7.02 -8.17 -12.17
CA ARG A 27 8.13 -8.60 -13.02
C ARG A 27 9.38 -7.76 -12.80
N HIS A 28 9.23 -6.44 -12.71
CA HIS A 28 10.36 -5.53 -12.48
C HIS A 28 11.11 -5.86 -11.18
N VAL A 29 10.40 -6.20 -10.09
CA VAL A 29 11.01 -6.59 -8.82
C VAL A 29 11.86 -7.86 -8.96
N ILE A 30 11.38 -8.87 -9.69
CA ILE A 30 12.11 -10.13 -9.87
C ILE A 30 13.25 -9.98 -10.89
N SER A 31 13.08 -9.17 -11.93
CA SER A 31 14.14 -8.96 -12.94
C SER A 31 15.29 -8.10 -12.41
N ASN A 32 15.04 -7.24 -11.41
CA ASN A 32 16.03 -6.32 -10.84
C ASN A 32 16.20 -6.58 -9.34
N VAL A 33 16.50 -7.83 -8.96
CA VAL A 33 16.59 -8.26 -7.56
C VAL A 33 17.55 -7.41 -6.75
N GLU A 34 18.71 -7.04 -7.32
CA GLU A 34 19.71 -6.23 -6.61
C GLU A 34 19.25 -4.78 -6.43
N GLU A 35 18.54 -4.20 -7.41
CA GLU A 35 17.90 -2.88 -7.25
C GLU A 35 16.75 -2.94 -6.23
N ALA A 36 15.96 -4.01 -6.23
CA ALA A 36 14.87 -4.22 -5.28
C ALA A 36 15.38 -4.39 -3.84
N LYS A 37 16.48 -5.13 -3.65
CA LYS A 37 17.18 -5.26 -2.35
C LYS A 37 17.84 -3.93 -1.95
N ALA A 38 18.54 -3.27 -2.86
CA ALA A 38 19.27 -2.02 -2.61
C ALA A 38 18.32 -0.85 -2.29
N LYS A 39 17.14 -0.78 -2.92
CA LYS A 39 16.17 0.30 -2.69
C LYS A 39 15.61 0.33 -1.28
N SER A 40 15.83 -0.69 -0.46
CA SER A 40 15.38 -0.74 0.95
C SER A 40 13.90 -0.41 1.12
N LYS A 41 13.08 -0.60 0.06
CA LYS A 41 11.67 -0.18 0.04
C LYS A 41 10.89 -0.75 1.22
N GLY A 42 11.18 -1.99 1.60
CA GLY A 42 10.60 -2.60 2.81
C GLY A 42 11.01 -1.90 4.10
N LYS A 43 12.27 -1.46 4.22
CA LYS A 43 12.77 -0.69 5.37
C LYS A 43 12.10 0.68 5.45
N GLN A 44 11.96 1.36 4.32
CA GLN A 44 11.25 2.63 4.24
C GLN A 44 9.77 2.46 4.57
N ALA A 45 9.08 1.48 3.95
CA ALA A 45 7.68 1.19 4.25
C ALA A 45 7.46 0.87 5.73
N ARG A 46 8.36 0.12 6.37
CA ARG A 46 8.31 -0.13 7.81
C ARG A 46 8.49 1.15 8.62
N LYS A 47 9.46 2.00 8.23
CA LYS A 47 9.69 3.29 8.89
C LYS A 47 8.43 4.15 8.80
N ASP A 48 7.86 4.30 7.61
CA ASP A 48 6.66 5.10 7.37
C ASP A 48 5.48 4.60 8.21
N MET A 49 5.33 3.27 8.32
CA MET A 49 4.28 2.68 9.13
C MET A 49 4.41 3.04 10.62
N ILE A 50 5.62 2.95 11.17
CA ILE A 50 5.86 3.29 12.57
C ILE A 50 5.71 4.80 12.81
N THR A 51 6.20 5.64 11.89
CA THR A 51 6.26 7.09 12.14
C THR A 51 4.95 7.80 11.86
N ASN A 52 4.15 7.31 10.91
CA ASN A 52 3.00 8.08 10.39
C ASN A 52 1.67 7.35 10.58
N PHE A 53 1.67 6.04 10.76
CA PHE A 53 0.47 5.22 10.66
C PHE A 53 0.34 4.18 11.78
N SER A 54 1.14 4.31 12.85
CA SER A 54 1.00 3.43 14.01
C SER A 54 -0.35 3.67 14.69
N PRO A 55 -0.90 2.69 15.44
CA PRO A 55 -2.16 2.85 16.14
C PRO A 55 -2.20 4.10 17.03
N GLU A 56 -1.09 4.41 17.71
CA GLU A 56 -0.96 5.59 18.58
C GLU A 56 -1.04 6.90 17.78
N ILE A 57 -0.37 6.97 16.62
CA ILE A 57 -0.40 8.13 15.73
C ILE A 57 -1.80 8.32 15.14
N VAL A 58 -2.40 7.24 14.63
CA VAL A 58 -3.72 7.29 13.98
C VAL A 58 -4.83 7.60 15.00
N ALA A 59 -4.74 7.07 16.22
CA ALA A 59 -5.70 7.40 17.28
C ALA A 59 -5.75 8.90 17.58
N GLY A 60 -4.61 9.59 17.52
CA GLY A 60 -4.54 11.04 17.69
C GLY A 60 -5.16 11.85 16.55
N ILE A 61 -5.39 11.25 15.38
CA ILE A 61 -5.99 11.92 14.21
C ILE A 61 -7.52 11.77 14.19
N ILE A 62 -8.04 10.65 14.70
CA ILE A 62 -9.47 10.30 14.64
C ILE A 62 -10.24 10.80 15.88
N ALA A 63 -9.53 11.28 16.91
CA ALA A 63 -10.10 11.75 18.19
C ALA A 63 -11.01 12.99 18.07
#